data_AF-A0A075U4P3-F1
#
_entry.id   AF-A0A075U4P3-F1
#
_cell.length_a   1.000
_cell.length_b   1.000
_cell.length_c   1.000
_cell.angle_alpha   90.00
_cell.angle_beta   90.00
_cell.angle_gamma   90.00
#
_symmetry.space_group_name_H-M   'P 1'
#
loop_
_entity.id
_entity.type
_entity.pdbx_description
1 polymer ?
#
loop_
_entity_poly.entity_id
_entity_poly.type
_entity_poly.pdbx_seq_one_letter_code
_entity_poly.pdbx_strand_id
1 'polypeptide(L)'
;MRVKGGTVTRARRKKMIKLAKGYRGQRSINYKVAKQQVWKGWSYAFRDRKNTKRNFRKLWIARINAAARMNGLSYSRFMNGLSLMGSTLNRKMLADLAISDPKAFAGLAEQAKKALADNGQHVPSITPATIETEIQIATEAAAPAAKEAAAPAGKPTAKNTVAEIKDYLKANNIEFAASAKKADLLELV
;
A
#
# COMPACT_ATOMS: atom_id res chain seq x y z
N MET A 1 -16.24 66.27 21.51
CA MET A 1 -17.45 65.58 21.00
C MET A 1 -17.29 64.06 21.17
N ARG A 2 -18.21 63.36 21.84
CA ARG A 2 -18.11 61.90 22.08
C ARG A 2 -18.70 61.09 20.91
N VAL A 3 -17.86 60.34 20.19
CA VAL A 3 -18.29 59.49 19.07
C VAL A 3 -18.72 58.10 19.58
N LYS A 4 -19.89 57.62 19.17
CA LYS A 4 -20.40 56.28 19.51
C LYS A 4 -19.78 55.22 18.58
N GLY A 5 -19.17 54.16 19.13
CA GLY A 5 -18.45 53.12 18.36
C GLY A 5 -19.27 51.93 17.82
N GLY A 6 -20.61 52.00 17.83
CA GLY A 6 -21.49 50.84 17.56
C GLY A 6 -21.37 50.24 16.15
N THR A 7 -21.32 51.07 15.12
CA THR A 7 -21.31 50.61 13.72
C THR A 7 -20.00 49.92 13.35
N VAL A 8 -18.86 50.50 13.72
CA VAL A 8 -17.51 49.96 13.44
C VAL A 8 -17.31 48.61 14.14
N THR A 9 -17.76 48.49 15.39
CA THR A 9 -17.65 47.23 16.15
C THR A 9 -18.54 46.13 15.56
N ARG A 10 -19.77 46.44 15.13
CA ARG A 10 -20.65 45.49 14.44
C ARG A 10 -20.05 45.01 13.11
N ALA A 11 -19.48 45.92 12.31
CA ALA A 11 -18.81 45.58 11.06
C ALA A 11 -17.63 44.62 11.26
N ARG A 12 -16.77 44.88 12.25
CA ARG A 12 -15.64 43.99 12.61
C ARG A 12 -16.11 42.59 13.02
N ARG A 13 -17.19 42.49 13.79
CA ARG A 13 -17.76 41.19 14.20
C ARG A 13 -18.31 40.42 13.00
N LYS A 14 -19.11 41.07 12.16
CA LYS A 14 -19.66 40.48 10.94
C LYS A 14 -18.56 39.96 10.00
N LYS A 15 -17.45 40.70 9.84
CA LYS A 15 -16.28 40.27 9.04
C LYS A 15 -15.71 38.94 9.55
N MET A 16 -15.46 38.82 10.85
CA MET A 16 -14.87 37.60 11.42
C MET A 16 -15.82 36.40 11.37
N ILE A 17 -17.11 36.60 11.65
CA ILE A 17 -18.12 35.54 11.53
C ILE A 17 -18.27 35.09 10.07
N LYS A 18 -18.21 36.02 9.11
CA LYS A 18 -18.23 35.70 7.67
C LYS A 18 -17.04 34.82 7.28
N LEU A 19 -15.84 35.08 7.82
CA LEU A 19 -14.64 34.27 7.59
C LEU A 19 -14.70 32.90 8.28
N ALA A 20 -15.41 32.80 9.41
CA ALA A 20 -15.58 31.57 10.18
C ALA A 20 -16.73 30.67 9.71
N LYS A 21 -17.38 31.01 8.59
CA LYS A 21 -18.43 30.18 8.00
C LYS A 21 -17.87 28.78 7.68
N GLY A 22 -18.63 27.74 8.02
CA GLY A 22 -18.21 26.34 7.89
C GLY A 22 -17.48 25.77 9.11
N TYR A 23 -17.12 26.59 10.10
CA TYR A 23 -16.60 26.07 11.37
C TYR A 23 -17.71 25.41 12.20
N ARG A 24 -17.36 24.34 12.92
CA ARG A 24 -18.30 23.56 13.73
C ARG A 24 -18.59 24.22 15.08
N GLY A 25 -19.87 24.30 15.43
CA GLY A 25 -20.35 24.74 16.75
C GLY A 25 -20.02 26.19 17.08
N GLN A 26 -19.57 26.47 18.31
CA GLN A 26 -19.31 27.82 18.81
C GLN A 26 -18.27 28.61 17.99
N ARG A 27 -17.44 27.93 17.20
CA ARG A 27 -16.43 28.54 16.33
C ARG A 27 -17.01 29.27 15.12
N SER A 28 -18.27 29.03 14.74
CA SER A 28 -18.96 29.79 13.68
C SER A 28 -19.94 30.83 14.20
N ILE A 29 -20.38 30.73 15.46
CA ILE A 29 -21.43 31.58 16.04
C ILE A 29 -20.82 32.70 16.90
N ASN A 30 -19.95 32.35 17.84
CA ASN A 30 -19.44 33.30 18.83
C ASN A 30 -18.21 34.06 18.30
N TYR A 31 -18.28 35.40 18.24
CA TYR A 31 -17.20 36.25 17.75
C TYR A 31 -15.84 35.99 18.42
N LYS A 32 -15.80 35.83 19.75
CA LYS A 32 -14.52 35.65 20.47
C LYS A 32 -13.82 34.36 20.05
N VAL A 33 -14.59 33.26 20.02
CA VAL A 33 -14.10 31.93 19.65
C VAL A 33 -13.78 31.86 18.15
N ALA A 34 -14.67 32.41 17.31
CA ALA A 34 -14.47 32.47 15.87
C ALA A 34 -13.18 33.22 15.50
N LYS A 35 -12.93 34.37 16.13
CA LYS A 35 -11.72 35.16 15.91
C LYS A 35 -10.44 34.37 16.22
N GLN A 36 -10.41 33.68 17.38
CA GLN A 36 -9.27 32.84 17.75
C GLN A 36 -9.05 31.70 16.74
N GLN A 37 -10.14 31.05 16.31
CA GLN A 37 -10.08 29.97 15.34
C GLN A 37 -9.59 30.44 13.97
N VAL A 38 -10.08 31.58 13.47
CA VAL A 38 -9.66 32.15 12.18
C VAL A 38 -8.17 32.48 12.19
N TRP A 39 -7.67 33.07 13.29
CA TRP A 39 -6.24 33.35 13.43
C TRP A 39 -5.38 32.09 13.39
N LYS A 40 -5.78 31.06 14.15
CA LYS A 40 -5.09 29.75 14.12
C LYS A 40 -5.15 29.13 12.72
N GLY A 41 -6.29 29.23 12.04
CA GLY A 41 -6.46 28.80 10.66
C GLY A 41 -5.52 29.50 9.69
N TRP A 42 -5.28 30.80 9.84
CA TRP A 42 -4.32 31.54 9.02
C TRP A 42 -2.88 31.12 9.26
N SER A 43 -2.49 30.91 10.53
CA SER A 43 -1.16 30.40 10.87
C SER A 43 -0.92 29.02 10.24
N TYR A 44 -1.91 28.12 10.32
CA TYR A 44 -1.83 26.81 9.67
C TYR A 44 -1.80 26.92 8.15
N ALA A 45 -2.65 27.74 7.53
CA ALA A 45 -2.64 27.94 6.09
C ALA A 45 -1.27 28.45 5.58
N PHE A 46 -0.63 29.38 6.30
CA PHE A 46 0.70 29.86 5.93
C PHE A 46 1.78 28.76 6.04
N ARG A 47 1.79 28.02 7.15
CA ARG A 47 2.70 26.87 7.35
C ARG A 47 2.47 25.82 6.27
N ASP A 48 1.22 25.47 6.01
CA ASP A 48 0.86 24.36 5.14
C ASP A 48 1.11 24.67 3.67
N ARG A 49 0.97 25.93 3.22
CA ARG A 49 1.45 26.32 1.86
C ARG A 49 2.93 25.99 1.63
N LYS A 50 3.77 26.06 2.66
CA LYS A 50 5.19 25.64 2.57
C LYS A 50 5.32 24.12 2.63
N ASN A 51 4.57 23.45 3.50
CA ASN A 51 4.60 21.99 3.65
C ASN A 51 4.04 21.23 2.45
N THR A 52 3.02 21.76 1.77
CA THR A 52 2.41 21.14 0.58
C THR A 52 3.45 20.84 -0.50
N LYS A 53 4.44 21.73 -0.69
CA LYS A 53 5.56 21.50 -1.62
C LYS A 53 6.40 20.27 -1.24
N ARG A 54 6.62 20.05 0.05
CA ARG A 54 7.33 18.87 0.58
C ARG A 54 6.48 17.60 0.48
N ASN A 55 5.19 17.70 0.77
CA ASN A 55 4.24 16.58 0.69
C ASN A 55 4.13 16.06 -0.75
N PHE A 56 4.00 16.95 -1.73
CA PHE A 56 4.01 16.56 -3.15
C PHE A 56 5.35 15.94 -3.57
N ARG A 57 6.47 16.51 -3.13
CA ARG A 57 7.79 15.91 -3.40
C ARG A 57 7.90 14.50 -2.79
N LYS A 58 7.42 14.29 -1.57
CA LYS A 58 7.38 12.96 -0.93
C LYS A 58 6.54 11.98 -1.75
N LEU A 59 5.38 12.41 -2.23
CA LEU A 59 4.52 11.59 -3.09
C LEU A 59 5.20 11.23 -4.42
N TRP A 60 5.84 12.19 -5.08
CA TRP A 60 6.57 11.95 -6.33
C TRP A 60 7.72 10.97 -6.14
N ILE A 61 8.48 11.10 -5.05
CA ILE A 61 9.55 10.15 -4.72
C ILE A 61 8.99 8.75 -4.51
N ALA A 62 7.87 8.61 -3.79
CA ALA A 62 7.25 7.31 -3.56
C ALA A 62 6.83 6.64 -4.89
N ARG A 63 6.20 7.41 -5.79
CA ARG A 63 5.80 6.94 -7.12
C ARG A 63 6.99 6.52 -7.98
N ILE A 64 8.02 7.37 -8.08
CA ILE A 64 9.25 7.06 -8.83
C ILE A 64 9.95 5.85 -8.23
N ASN A 65 9.99 5.72 -6.91
CA ASN A 65 10.64 4.59 -6.25
C ASN A 65 9.93 3.27 -6.56
N ALA A 66 8.60 3.26 -6.59
CA ALA A 66 7.84 2.08 -7.01
C ALA A 66 8.17 1.69 -8.45
N ALA A 67 8.12 2.65 -9.39
CA ALA A 67 8.43 2.40 -10.79
C ALA A 67 9.90 2.00 -11.02
N ALA A 68 10.84 2.63 -10.32
CA ALA A 68 12.26 2.27 -10.39
C ALA A 68 12.48 0.83 -9.90
N ARG A 69 11.80 0.42 -8.84
CA ARG A 69 11.89 -0.94 -8.30
C ARG A 69 11.33 -1.99 -9.24
N MET A 70 10.23 -1.70 -9.93
CA MET A 70 9.72 -2.58 -11.00
C MET A 70 10.77 -2.79 -12.10
N ASN A 71 11.60 -1.79 -12.36
CA ASN A 71 12.70 -1.86 -13.32
C ASN A 71 14.04 -2.33 -12.71
N GLY A 72 14.03 -2.88 -11.50
CA GLY A 72 15.22 -3.42 -10.83
C GLY A 72 16.25 -2.36 -10.36
N LEU A 73 15.82 -1.11 -10.17
CA LEU A 73 16.64 -0.02 -9.64
C LEU A 73 16.10 0.50 -8.31
N SER A 74 17.00 0.97 -7.45
CA SER A 74 16.59 1.82 -6.32
C SER A 74 16.44 3.27 -6.76
N TYR A 75 15.55 4.04 -6.11
CA TYR A 75 15.36 5.46 -6.39
C TYR A 75 16.68 6.26 -6.37
N SER A 76 17.56 6.01 -5.40
CA SER A 76 18.82 6.75 -5.28
C SER A 76 19.74 6.48 -6.46
N ARG A 77 19.80 5.24 -6.95
CA ARG A 77 20.63 4.88 -8.10
C ARG A 77 20.03 5.42 -9.38
N PHE A 78 18.71 5.31 -9.56
CA PHE A 78 18.01 5.91 -10.70
C PHE A 78 18.27 7.42 -10.80
N MET A 79 18.12 8.16 -9.71
CA MET A 79 18.41 9.61 -9.71
C MET A 79 19.89 9.93 -9.96
N ASN A 80 20.81 9.09 -9.48
CA ASN A 80 22.23 9.23 -9.79
C ASN A 80 22.49 9.02 -11.30
N GLY A 81 21.96 7.95 -11.88
CA GLY A 81 22.08 7.65 -13.32
C GLY A 81 21.53 8.77 -14.20
N LEU A 82 20.37 9.35 -13.84
CA LEU A 82 19.82 10.51 -14.54
C LEU A 82 20.74 11.74 -14.44
N SER A 83 21.38 11.96 -13.29
CA SER A 83 22.33 13.07 -13.10
C SER A 83 23.61 12.88 -13.90
N LEU A 84 24.13 11.64 -13.98
CA LEU A 84 25.32 11.30 -14.75
C LEU A 84 25.09 11.47 -16.27
N MET A 85 23.87 11.17 -16.73
CA MET A 85 23.43 11.42 -18.10
C MET A 85 23.20 12.92 -18.40
N GLY A 86 23.25 13.80 -17.39
CA GLY A 86 22.96 15.24 -17.55
C GLY A 86 21.47 15.57 -17.70
N SER A 87 20.56 14.64 -17.37
CA SER A 87 19.12 14.87 -17.48
C SER A 87 18.60 15.78 -16.38
N THR A 88 18.01 16.92 -16.75
CA THR A 88 17.46 17.93 -15.83
C THR A 88 15.98 17.69 -15.52
N LEU A 89 15.50 16.45 -15.61
CA LEU A 89 14.09 16.12 -15.40
C LEU A 89 13.63 16.33 -13.96
N ASN A 90 12.55 17.09 -13.83
CA ASN A 90 11.90 17.33 -12.55
C ASN A 90 11.16 16.09 -12.04
N ARG A 91 11.17 15.88 -10.73
CA ARG A 91 10.49 14.75 -10.07
C ARG A 91 8.97 14.74 -10.30
N LYS A 92 8.35 15.90 -10.50
CA LYS A 92 6.94 15.98 -10.89
C LYS A 92 6.70 15.27 -12.22
N MET A 93 7.54 15.55 -13.22
CA MET A 93 7.42 14.96 -14.56
C MET A 93 7.78 13.47 -14.54
N LEU A 94 8.84 13.09 -13.82
CA LEU A 94 9.21 11.67 -13.68
C LEU A 94 8.10 10.84 -13.02
N ALA A 95 7.45 11.39 -11.99
CA ALA A 95 6.34 10.71 -11.31
C ALA A 95 5.07 10.65 -12.16
N ASP A 96 4.86 11.61 -13.05
CA ASP A 96 3.74 11.62 -13.99
C ASP A 96 3.97 10.62 -15.12
N LEU A 97 5.19 10.63 -15.71
CA LEU A 97 5.64 9.70 -16.74
C LEU A 97 5.57 8.25 -16.25
N ALA A 98 5.96 7.99 -15.00
CA ALA A 98 5.83 6.66 -14.39
C ALA A 98 4.39 6.13 -14.35
N ILE A 99 3.38 7.00 -14.36
CA ILE A 99 1.96 6.63 -14.34
C ILE A 99 1.38 6.62 -15.76
N SER A 100 1.65 7.65 -16.55
CA SER A 100 1.05 7.82 -17.88
C SER A 100 1.66 6.90 -18.93
N ASP A 101 2.98 6.72 -18.91
CA ASP A 101 3.69 5.84 -19.85
C ASP A 101 4.80 5.04 -19.15
N PRO A 102 4.45 3.86 -18.61
CA PRO A 102 5.42 2.97 -17.99
C PRO A 102 6.53 2.49 -18.94
N LYS A 103 6.27 2.42 -20.26
CA LYS A 103 7.25 1.96 -21.26
C LYS A 103 8.34 3.01 -21.46
N ALA A 104 7.96 4.28 -21.58
CA ALA A 104 8.92 5.37 -21.63
C ALA A 104 9.76 5.45 -20.35
N PHE A 105 9.16 5.18 -19.18
CA PHE A 105 9.89 5.15 -17.91
C PHE A 105 10.92 4.01 -17.88
N ALA A 106 10.57 2.83 -18.40
CA ALA A 106 11.49 1.70 -18.51
C ALA A 106 12.70 2.04 -19.41
N GLY A 107 12.48 2.69 -20.55
CA GLY A 107 13.56 3.16 -21.43
C GLY A 107 14.52 4.14 -20.73
N LEU A 108 13.99 5.07 -19.92
CA LEU A 108 14.81 5.95 -19.09
C LEU A 108 15.57 5.19 -17.99
N ALA A 109 14.95 4.18 -17.39
CA ALA A 109 15.60 3.34 -16.39
C ALA A 109 16.77 2.53 -16.97
N GLU A 110 16.64 2.01 -18.19
CA GLU A 110 17.73 1.33 -18.90
C GLU A 110 18.88 2.28 -19.24
N GLN A 111 18.59 3.48 -19.73
CA GLN A 111 19.62 4.50 -19.98
C GLN A 111 20.35 4.87 -18.68
N ALA A 112 19.61 5.02 -17.58
CA ALA A 112 20.20 5.26 -16.27
C ALA A 112 21.08 4.09 -15.79
N LYS A 113 20.73 2.83 -16.09
CA LYS A 113 21.59 1.66 -15.79
C LYS A 113 22.90 1.72 -16.57
N LYS A 114 22.86 2.05 -17.87
CA LYS A 114 24.05 2.18 -18.71
C LYS A 114 25.00 3.25 -18.16
N ALA A 115 24.48 4.44 -17.88
CA ALA A 115 25.28 5.54 -17.31
C ALA A 115 25.92 5.19 -15.95
N LEU A 116 25.27 4.37 -15.12
CA LEU A 116 25.85 3.89 -13.86
C LEU A 116 26.98 2.88 -14.08
N ALA A 117 26.82 1.97 -15.04
CA ALA A 117 27.83 1.00 -15.40
C ALA A 117 29.09 1.68 -15.94
N ASP A 118 28.93 2.71 -16.79
CA ASP A 118 30.04 3.49 -17.36
C ASP A 118 30.88 4.19 -16.26
N ASN A 119 30.24 4.55 -15.15
CA ASN A 119 30.88 5.18 -13.99
C ASN A 119 31.41 4.15 -12.95
N GLY A 120 31.49 2.87 -13.32
CA GLY A 120 32.05 1.80 -12.48
C GLY A 120 31.19 1.42 -11.26
N GLN A 121 29.92 1.85 -11.21
CA GLN A 121 29.03 1.49 -10.11
C GLN A 121 28.30 0.18 -10.40
N HIS A 122 28.55 -0.84 -9.57
CA HIS A 122 27.77 -2.07 -9.62
C HIS A 122 26.32 -1.80 -9.18
N VAL A 123 25.37 -2.12 -10.06
CA VAL A 123 23.93 -2.08 -9.74
C VAL A 123 23.54 -3.50 -9.31
N PRO A 124 23.30 -3.74 -8.02
CA PRO A 124 22.79 -5.04 -7.59
C PRO A 124 21.42 -5.26 -8.25
N SER A 125 21.23 -6.43 -8.85
CA SER A 125 19.94 -6.86 -9.37
C SER A 125 18.99 -7.05 -8.19
N ILE A 126 18.22 -6.02 -7.86
CA ILE A 126 17.07 -6.17 -6.98
C ILE A 126 16.03 -6.89 -7.83
N THR A 127 15.85 -8.19 -7.61
CA THR A 127 14.70 -8.90 -8.13
C THR A 127 13.44 -8.27 -7.52
N PRO A 128 12.44 -7.88 -8.34
CA PRO A 128 11.16 -7.44 -7.78
C PRO A 128 10.57 -8.60 -6.99
N ALA A 129 10.31 -8.37 -5.69
CA ALA A 129 9.84 -9.42 -4.77
C ALA A 129 8.45 -9.99 -5.12
N THR A 130 7.77 -9.44 -6.13
CA THR A 130 6.45 -9.91 -6.57
C THR A 130 6.28 -9.57 -8.04
N ILE A 131 6.39 -10.58 -8.91
CA ILE A 131 6.05 -10.51 -10.35
C ILE A 131 4.58 -10.89 -10.57
N GLU A 132 3.94 -11.46 -9.54
CA GLU A 132 2.55 -11.87 -9.57
C GLU A 132 1.64 -10.65 -9.68
N THR A 133 0.99 -10.53 -10.84
CA THR A 133 0.05 -9.44 -11.17
C THR A 133 -1.32 -9.68 -10.51
N GLU A 134 -1.47 -10.76 -9.75
CA GLU A 134 -2.68 -11.10 -9.02
C GLU A 134 -2.36 -11.11 -7.52
N ILE A 135 -2.72 -10.04 -6.83
CA ILE A 135 -2.95 -10.13 -5.39
C ILE A 135 -4.27 -10.89 -5.26
N GLN A 136 -4.22 -12.20 -4.98
CA GLN A 136 -5.37 -12.93 -4.50
C GLN A 136 -5.78 -12.30 -3.16
N ILE A 137 -6.69 -11.35 -3.21
CA ILE A 137 -7.35 -10.85 -2.01
C ILE A 137 -8.24 -12.00 -1.56
N ALA A 138 -7.73 -12.81 -0.63
CA ALA A 138 -8.54 -13.70 0.19
C ALA A 138 -9.53 -12.80 0.96
N THR A 139 -10.67 -12.53 0.32
CA THR A 139 -11.86 -12.07 1.01
C THR A 139 -12.45 -13.30 1.69
N GLU A 140 -11.81 -13.73 2.77
CA GLU A 140 -12.41 -14.65 3.72
C GLU A 140 -13.50 -13.90 4.47
N ALA A 141 -14.69 -13.92 3.88
CA ALA A 141 -15.92 -13.77 4.63
C ALA A 141 -15.95 -14.87 5.69
N ALA A 142 -16.00 -14.44 6.95
CA ALA A 142 -16.21 -15.32 8.09
C ALA A 142 -17.45 -16.20 7.88
N ALA A 143 -17.23 -17.51 7.81
CA ALA A 143 -18.22 -18.57 7.98
C ALA A 143 -17.55 -19.74 8.73
N PRO A 144 -18.32 -20.51 9.51
CA PRO A 144 -17.94 -20.97 10.84
C PRO A 144 -17.05 -22.22 10.85
N ALA A 145 -16.32 -22.34 11.96
CA ALA A 145 -15.46 -23.46 12.32
C ALA A 145 -16.09 -24.83 12.02
N ALA A 146 -15.49 -25.55 11.06
CA ALA A 146 -15.57 -27.00 10.96
C ALA A 146 -14.19 -27.57 11.32
N LYS A 147 -14.19 -28.47 12.30
CA LYS A 147 -13.00 -29.12 12.87
C LYS A 147 -12.15 -29.79 11.79
N GLU A 148 -10.90 -29.38 11.65
CA GLU A 148 -9.85 -30.21 11.03
C GLU A 148 -9.57 -31.40 11.95
N ALA A 149 -9.93 -32.60 11.49
CA ALA A 149 -9.53 -33.85 12.13
C ALA A 149 -8.12 -34.21 11.66
N ALA A 150 -7.22 -34.34 12.63
CA ALA A 150 -5.83 -34.70 12.46
C ALA A 150 -5.66 -36.07 11.78
N ALA A 151 -4.70 -36.16 10.86
CA ALA A 151 -4.23 -37.40 10.25
C ALA A 151 -3.69 -38.38 11.31
N PRO A 152 -4.18 -39.64 11.38
CA PRO A 152 -3.58 -40.65 12.25
C PRO A 152 -2.35 -41.26 11.57
N ALA A 153 -1.16 -40.82 11.99
CA ALA A 153 0.13 -41.38 11.61
C ALA A 153 0.38 -42.73 12.33
N GLY A 154 -0.21 -43.80 11.82
CA GLY A 154 0.08 -45.17 12.25
C GLY A 154 -0.58 -46.20 11.32
N LYS A 155 0.13 -47.27 10.98
CA LYS A 155 -0.43 -48.36 10.15
C LYS A 155 -1.71 -48.92 10.78
N PRO A 156 -2.82 -49.02 10.04
CA PRO A 156 -4.06 -49.63 10.54
C PRO A 156 -3.84 -51.03 11.14
N THR A 157 -4.41 -51.27 12.33
CA THR A 157 -4.37 -52.58 13.01
C THR A 157 -5.78 -53.15 13.14
N ALA A 158 -5.91 -54.41 13.57
CA ALA A 158 -7.20 -55.14 13.61
C ALA A 158 -8.30 -54.45 14.44
N LYS A 159 -7.95 -53.48 15.30
CA LYS A 159 -8.90 -52.69 16.09
C LYS A 159 -9.63 -51.61 15.28
N ASN A 160 -9.09 -51.18 14.15
CA ASN A 160 -9.65 -50.08 13.34
C ASN A 160 -10.84 -50.54 12.50
N THR A 161 -11.73 -49.62 12.15
CA THR A 161 -12.92 -49.94 11.36
C THR A 161 -12.56 -50.14 9.88
N VAL A 162 -13.41 -50.83 9.12
CA VAL A 162 -13.16 -51.10 7.68
C VAL A 162 -13.06 -49.80 6.88
N ALA A 163 -13.81 -48.77 7.25
CA ALA A 163 -13.78 -47.47 6.58
C ALA A 163 -12.41 -46.79 6.76
N GLU A 164 -11.89 -46.76 7.99
CA GLU A 164 -10.58 -46.18 8.30
C GLU A 164 -9.44 -46.89 7.56
N ILE A 165 -9.52 -48.22 7.40
CA ILE A 165 -8.53 -49.01 6.64
C ILE A 165 -8.60 -48.67 5.14
N LYS A 166 -9.82 -48.56 4.57
CA LYS A 166 -10.01 -48.19 3.15
C LYS A 166 -9.56 -46.77 2.85
N ASP A 167 -9.76 -45.84 3.78
CA ASP A 167 -9.34 -44.45 3.62
C ASP A 167 -7.82 -44.32 3.67
N TYR A 168 -7.14 -45.10 4.53
CA TYR A 168 -5.68 -45.19 4.54
C TYR A 168 -5.12 -45.80 3.24
N LEU A 169 -5.72 -46.87 2.73
CA LEU A 169 -5.26 -47.50 1.47
C LEU A 169 -5.44 -46.57 0.27
N LYS A 170 -6.55 -45.83 0.19
CA LYS A 170 -6.76 -44.80 -0.84
C LYS A 170 -5.75 -43.67 -0.73
N ALA A 171 -5.45 -43.20 0.48
CA ALA A 171 -4.48 -42.13 0.70
C ALA A 171 -3.06 -42.52 0.27
N ASN A 172 -2.71 -43.81 0.35
CA ASN A 172 -1.43 -44.35 -0.10
C ASN A 172 -1.46 -44.92 -1.53
N ASN A 173 -2.54 -44.69 -2.30
CA ASN A 173 -2.73 -45.17 -3.66
C ASN A 173 -2.57 -46.69 -3.85
N ILE A 174 -3.04 -47.49 -2.89
CA ILE A 174 -3.05 -48.96 -2.99
C ILE A 174 -4.45 -49.40 -3.45
N GLU A 175 -4.51 -50.15 -4.56
CA GLU A 175 -5.77 -50.66 -5.11
C GLU A 175 -6.32 -51.84 -4.29
N PHE A 176 -7.61 -51.81 -3.98
CA PHE A 176 -8.29 -52.90 -3.27
C PHE A 176 -9.69 -53.14 -3.85
N ALA A 177 -10.18 -54.38 -3.77
CA ALA A 177 -11.54 -54.71 -4.19
C ALA A 177 -12.59 -54.09 -3.25
N ALA A 178 -13.61 -53.46 -3.81
CA ALA A 178 -14.63 -52.74 -3.05
C ALA A 178 -15.37 -53.61 -2.01
N SER A 179 -15.51 -54.91 -2.29
CA SER A 179 -16.16 -55.92 -1.45
C SER A 179 -15.20 -56.73 -0.55
N ALA A 180 -13.91 -56.37 -0.50
CA ALA A 180 -12.92 -57.10 0.31
C ALA A 180 -13.28 -57.08 1.80
N LYS A 181 -13.02 -58.21 2.48
CA LYS A 181 -13.27 -58.34 3.92
C LYS A 181 -12.19 -57.60 4.70
N LYS A 182 -12.49 -57.31 5.97
CA LYS A 182 -11.58 -56.59 6.87
C LYS A 182 -10.19 -57.25 6.98
N ALA A 183 -10.13 -58.58 6.95
CA ALA A 183 -8.87 -59.34 7.01
C ALA A 183 -8.02 -59.07 5.77
N ASP A 184 -8.58 -59.26 4.58
CA ASP A 184 -7.90 -59.06 3.29
C ASP A 184 -7.40 -57.62 3.10
N LEU A 185 -8.16 -56.63 3.59
CA LEU A 185 -7.77 -55.22 3.55
C LEU A 185 -6.61 -54.89 4.50
N LEU A 186 -6.45 -55.67 5.58
CA LEU A 186 -5.38 -55.46 6.56
C LEU A 186 -4.05 -56.06 6.10
N GLU A 187 -4.09 -57.06 5.22
CA GLU A 187 -2.89 -57.63 4.57
C GLU A 187 -2.27 -56.66 3.54
N LEU A 188 -3.03 -55.67 3.08
CA LEU A 188 -2.59 -54.67 2.09
C LEU A 188 -1.98 -53.39 2.71
N VAL A 189 -1.90 -53.30 4.04
CA VAL A 189 -1.43 -52.14 4.85
C VAL A 189 -0.01 -52.36 5.40
#